data_AF-A0AAV3QRX2-F1
#
_entry.id   AF-A0AAV3QRX2-F1
#
_cell.length_a   1.000
_cell.length_b   1.000
_cell.length_c   1.000
_cell.angle_alpha   90.00
_cell.angle_beta   90.00
_cell.angle_gamma   90.00
#
_symmetry.space_group_name_H-M   'P 1'
#
loop_
_entity.id
_entity.type
_entity.pdbx_description
1 polymer ?
#
loop_
_entity_poly.entity_id
_entity_poly.type
_entity_poly.pdbx_seq_one_letter_code
_entity_poly.pdbx_strand_id
1 'polypeptide(L)'
;MDSENISPQDMIMNANVVKRNLLKAMLDSVSISQYPCVVALVILVWTNTLNATLNERSLMILDIGLLGSGFFLLLITVEMMSVTPLLNYILKMAFFITGLYILSPIYYTFTRSISSDSVWSRTASLIILHLFLPNYSGSTVRAPGALENSSLMSNVSLNASVVASLLIASRLLSRFYVFAVVLFSLQVFLFAPLVTYCMKRYSYRLHLCFSFSLMALTLALVHSLHRLIFVLLLAVLVFVNVICPYWLIRIQEYKFEINGPWDEAKNCFDIRD
;
A
#
# COMPACT_ATOMS: atom_id res chain seq x y z
N MET A 1 -32.58 -14.92 -49.73
CA MET A 1 -31.48 -14.24 -49.00
C MET A 1 -32.23 -13.30 -48.10
N ASP A 2 -32.74 -13.87 -47.03
CA ASP A 2 -33.84 -13.29 -46.30
C ASP A 2 -33.21 -12.34 -45.29
N SER A 3 -33.39 -11.05 -45.53
CA SER A 3 -33.13 -10.05 -44.51
C SER A 3 -34.13 -10.31 -43.39
N GLU A 4 -33.71 -11.09 -42.38
CA GLU A 4 -34.39 -11.15 -41.10
C GLU A 4 -34.55 -9.71 -40.62
N ASN A 5 -35.78 -9.21 -40.69
CA ASN A 5 -36.16 -7.94 -40.11
C ASN A 5 -36.00 -8.10 -38.60
N ILE A 6 -34.80 -7.79 -38.10
CA ILE A 6 -34.52 -7.71 -36.66
C ILE A 6 -35.50 -6.69 -36.10
N SER A 7 -36.47 -7.17 -35.34
CA SER A 7 -37.48 -6.31 -34.76
C SER A 7 -36.84 -5.54 -33.59
N PRO A 8 -37.21 -4.27 -33.34
CA PRO A 8 -36.73 -3.55 -32.16
C PRO A 8 -37.07 -4.24 -30.83
N GLN A 9 -37.95 -5.25 -30.85
CA GLN A 9 -38.37 -6.02 -29.67
C GLN A 9 -37.32 -7.05 -29.24
N ASP A 10 -36.38 -7.42 -30.12
CA ASP A 10 -35.32 -8.40 -29.82
C ASP A 10 -34.09 -7.77 -29.13
N MET A 11 -34.05 -6.45 -28.97
CA MET A 11 -33.00 -5.74 -28.23
C MET A 11 -33.31 -5.71 -26.73
N ILE A 12 -32.46 -6.35 -25.93
CA ILE A 12 -32.54 -6.31 -24.47
C ILE A 12 -31.54 -5.29 -23.95
N MET A 13 -32.04 -4.25 -23.31
CA MET A 13 -31.21 -3.18 -22.75
C MET A 13 -30.79 -3.54 -21.33
N ASN A 14 -29.52 -3.36 -21.01
CA ASN A 14 -28.96 -3.42 -19.66
C ASN A 14 -29.11 -4.78 -18.95
N ALA A 15 -29.22 -5.90 -19.68
CA ALA A 15 -29.40 -7.23 -19.09
C ALA A 15 -28.26 -7.63 -18.13
N ASN A 16 -27.07 -7.05 -18.31
CA ASN A 16 -25.84 -7.42 -17.60
C ASN A 16 -25.34 -6.34 -16.62
N VAL A 17 -26.09 -5.25 -16.42
CA VAL A 17 -25.63 -4.14 -15.56
C VAL A 17 -25.79 -4.52 -14.10
N VAL A 18 -24.74 -5.08 -13.50
CA VAL A 18 -24.68 -5.40 -12.07
C VAL A 18 -24.55 -4.12 -11.26
N LYS A 19 -25.58 -3.77 -10.48
CA LYS A 19 -25.53 -2.63 -9.55
C LYS A 19 -24.52 -2.90 -8.44
N ARG A 20 -23.52 -2.02 -8.29
CA ARG A 20 -22.60 -2.06 -7.15
C ARG A 20 -23.25 -1.46 -5.91
N ASN A 21 -23.01 -2.09 -4.77
CA ASN A 21 -23.40 -1.52 -3.48
C ASN A 21 -22.35 -0.47 -3.04
N LEU A 22 -22.81 0.76 -2.76
CA LEU A 22 -21.98 1.87 -2.30
C LEU A 22 -21.16 1.52 -1.06
N LEU A 23 -21.78 0.90 -0.05
CA LEU A 23 -21.10 0.56 1.19
C LEU A 23 -19.96 -0.42 0.94
N LYS A 24 -20.18 -1.42 0.07
CA LYS A 24 -19.12 -2.37 -0.31
C LYS A 24 -17.97 -1.67 -1.03
N ALA A 25 -18.27 -0.78 -1.97
CA ALA A 25 -17.25 0.00 -2.67
C ALA A 25 -16.45 0.92 -1.73
N MET A 26 -17.11 1.53 -0.74
CA MET A 26 -16.45 2.33 0.30
C MET A 26 -15.54 1.46 1.17
N LEU A 27 -16.00 0.29 1.65
CA LEU A 27 -15.17 -0.60 2.45
C LEU A 27 -13.98 -1.17 1.67
N ASP A 28 -14.14 -1.45 0.37
CA ASP A 28 -13.04 -1.91 -0.48
C ASP A 28 -12.01 -0.79 -0.73
N SER A 29 -12.45 0.47 -0.78
CA SER A 29 -11.55 1.63 -0.92
C SER A 29 -10.68 1.89 0.33
N VAL A 30 -11.05 1.35 1.49
CA VAL A 30 -10.24 1.45 2.73
C VAL A 30 -8.85 0.86 2.53
N SER A 31 -8.72 -0.27 1.83
CA SER A 31 -7.40 -0.85 1.50
C SER A 31 -6.53 0.11 0.70
N ILE A 32 -7.12 0.91 -0.21
CA ILE A 32 -6.40 1.91 -1.02
C ILE A 32 -5.93 3.06 -0.13
N SER A 33 -6.77 3.48 0.81
CA SER A 33 -6.48 4.61 1.71
C SER A 33 -5.35 4.35 2.71
N GLN A 34 -4.98 3.08 2.95
CA GLN A 34 -3.83 2.74 3.79
C GLN A 34 -2.50 3.18 3.17
N TYR A 35 -2.35 3.17 1.85
CA TYR A 35 -1.10 3.52 1.18
C TYR A 35 -0.67 4.98 1.40
N PRO A 36 -1.51 6.00 1.17
CA PRO A 36 -1.13 7.38 1.49
C PRO A 36 -0.87 7.58 3.00
N CYS A 37 -1.55 6.83 3.88
CA CYS A 37 -1.26 6.83 5.32
C CYS A 37 0.14 6.29 5.63
N VAL A 38 0.51 5.15 5.05
CA VAL A 38 1.84 4.52 5.18
C VAL A 38 2.93 5.47 4.69
N VAL A 39 2.75 6.07 3.52
CA VAL A 39 3.69 7.07 2.96
C VAL A 39 3.78 8.30 3.87
N ALA A 40 2.65 8.81 4.38
CA ALA A 40 2.64 9.95 5.29
C ALA A 40 3.38 9.66 6.61
N LEU A 41 3.23 8.46 7.18
CA LEU A 41 3.98 8.04 8.39
C LEU A 41 5.49 8.04 8.14
N VAL A 42 5.91 7.51 6.99
CA VAL A 42 7.33 7.48 6.64
C VAL A 42 7.89 8.89 6.52
N ILE A 43 7.19 9.78 5.80
CA ILE A 43 7.58 11.20 5.67
C ILE A 43 7.58 11.90 7.04
N LEU A 44 6.64 11.57 7.92
CA LEU A 44 6.58 12.12 9.27
C LEU A 44 7.80 11.70 10.11
N VAL A 45 8.19 10.44 10.07
CA VAL A 45 9.41 9.97 10.74
C VAL A 45 10.64 10.65 10.15
N TRP A 46 10.76 10.75 8.82
CA TRP A 46 11.85 11.48 8.18
C TRP A 46 11.96 12.92 8.65
N THR A 47 10.84 13.64 8.65
CA THR A 47 10.78 15.05 9.04
C THR A 47 11.17 15.24 10.50
N ASN A 48 10.65 14.39 11.39
CA ASN A 48 10.97 14.42 12.81
C ASN A 48 12.44 14.08 13.10
N THR A 49 13.01 13.09 12.40
CA THR A 49 14.42 12.76 12.54
C THR A 49 15.33 13.86 11.97
N LEU A 50 14.98 14.48 10.85
CA LEU A 50 15.71 15.62 10.28
C LEU A 50 15.66 16.86 11.19
N ASN A 51 14.53 17.11 11.85
CA ASN A 51 14.36 18.18 12.83
C ASN A 51 14.95 17.84 14.21
N ALA A 52 15.63 16.68 14.34
CA ALA A 52 16.21 16.18 15.59
C ALA A 52 15.21 16.08 16.76
N THR A 53 13.91 15.92 16.49
CA THR A 53 12.88 15.73 17.53
C THR A 53 12.80 14.29 18.00
N LEU A 54 13.16 13.32 17.14
CA LEU A 54 13.24 11.91 17.47
C LEU A 54 14.67 11.48 17.81
N ASN A 55 14.85 10.98 19.03
CA ASN A 55 16.09 10.39 19.48
C ASN A 55 16.39 9.05 18.79
N GLU A 56 17.68 8.71 18.62
CA GLU A 56 18.15 7.43 18.07
C GLU A 56 17.49 6.23 18.77
N ARG A 57 17.44 6.25 20.11
CA ARG A 57 16.86 5.17 20.92
C ARG A 57 15.37 4.98 20.64
N SER A 58 14.61 6.07 20.53
CA SER A 58 13.17 6.02 20.29
C SER A 58 12.86 5.42 18.92
N LEU A 59 13.64 5.77 17.90
CA LEU A 59 13.49 5.23 16.55
C LEU A 59 13.83 3.72 16.52
N MET A 60 14.91 3.30 17.18
CA MET A 60 15.26 1.88 17.28
C MET A 60 14.21 1.05 18.03
N ILE A 61 13.63 1.59 19.12
CA ILE A 61 12.53 0.93 19.83
C ILE A 61 11.32 0.79 18.89
N LEU A 62 11.05 1.81 18.09
CA LEU A 62 9.98 1.78 17.10
C LEU A 62 10.22 0.68 16.05
N ASP A 63 11.44 0.57 15.50
CA ASP A 63 11.81 -0.48 14.54
C ASP A 63 11.70 -1.89 15.13
N ILE A 64 12.15 -2.08 16.38
CA ILE A 64 12.04 -3.36 17.08
C ILE A 64 10.55 -3.69 17.34
N GLY A 65 9.77 -2.72 17.78
CA GLY A 65 8.33 -2.88 18.02
C GLY A 65 7.55 -3.19 16.75
N LEU A 66 7.88 -2.52 15.64
CA LEU A 66 7.24 -2.76 14.34
C LEU A 66 7.60 -4.15 13.78
N LEU A 67 8.86 -4.55 13.88
CA LEU A 67 9.30 -5.89 13.50
C LEU A 67 8.63 -6.97 14.36
N GLY A 68 8.62 -6.79 15.69
CA GLY A 68 8.04 -7.72 16.63
C GLY A 68 6.53 -7.87 16.45
N SER A 69 5.81 -6.76 16.32
CA SER A 69 4.36 -6.76 16.07
C SER A 69 4.01 -7.35 14.70
N GLY A 70 4.77 -7.04 13.64
CA GLY A 70 4.61 -7.64 12.32
C GLY A 70 4.82 -9.15 12.33
N PHE A 71 5.85 -9.62 13.03
CA PHE A 71 6.12 -11.06 13.17
C PHE A 71 5.03 -11.76 14.00
N PHE A 72 4.56 -11.15 15.08
CA PHE A 72 3.47 -11.67 15.90
C PHE A 72 2.17 -11.79 15.10
N LEU A 73 1.83 -10.77 14.30
CA LEU A 73 0.67 -10.80 13.42
C LEU A 73 0.80 -11.90 12.35
N LEU A 74 1.99 -12.09 11.77
CA LEU A 74 2.24 -13.17 10.82
C LEU A 74 2.06 -14.55 11.49
N LEU A 75 2.52 -14.73 12.72
CA LEU A 75 2.37 -15.98 13.46
C LEU A 75 0.91 -16.32 13.76
N ILE A 76 0.09 -15.32 14.11
CA ILE A 76 -1.36 -15.52 14.33
C ILE A 76 -2.07 -15.83 13.01
N THR A 77 -1.72 -15.13 11.94
CA THR A 77 -2.45 -15.21 10.67
C THR A 77 -2.12 -16.49 9.89
N VAL A 78 -0.86 -16.93 9.94
CA VAL A 78 -0.41 -18.15 9.28
C VAL A 78 -0.53 -19.29 10.29
N GLU A 79 -1.70 -19.95 10.31
CA GLU A 79 -1.92 -21.12 11.15
C GLU A 79 -0.82 -22.19 10.93
N MET A 80 -0.22 -22.63 12.04
CA MET A 80 0.74 -23.72 12.15
C MET A 80 2.00 -23.62 11.28
N MET A 81 2.81 -22.58 11.48
CA MET A 81 4.21 -22.65 11.04
C MET A 81 5.01 -23.61 11.92
N SER A 82 5.57 -24.65 11.31
CA SER A 82 6.59 -25.48 11.97
C SER A 82 7.81 -24.64 12.35
N VAL A 83 8.60 -25.12 13.32
CA VAL A 83 9.76 -24.38 13.87
C VAL A 83 10.83 -24.09 12.80
N THR A 84 10.97 -24.96 11.80
CA THR A 84 11.99 -24.86 10.75
C THR A 84 11.79 -23.69 9.78
N PRO A 85 10.62 -23.45 9.16
CA PRO A 85 10.40 -22.26 8.34
C PRO A 85 10.47 -20.97 9.17
N LEU A 86 10.02 -20.99 10.43
CA LEU A 86 10.11 -19.86 11.34
C LEU A 86 11.57 -19.41 11.54
N LEU A 87 12.47 -20.35 11.85
CA LEU A 87 13.91 -20.07 11.97
C LEU A 87 14.50 -19.53 10.67
N ASN A 88 14.10 -20.08 9.52
CA ASN A 88 14.55 -19.58 8.23
C ASN A 88 14.13 -18.12 7.97
N TYR A 89 12.92 -17.73 8.36
CA TYR A 89 12.50 -16.32 8.27
C TYR A 89 13.30 -15.42 9.20
N ILE A 90 13.51 -15.84 10.45
CA ILE A 90 14.31 -15.08 11.42
C ILE A 90 15.74 -14.90 10.91
N LEU A 91 16.36 -15.96 10.37
CA LEU A 91 17.71 -15.91 9.81
C LEU A 91 17.79 -14.97 8.59
N LYS A 92 16.81 -15.03 7.69
CA LYS A 92 16.75 -14.11 6.53
C LYS A 92 16.60 -12.66 6.96
N MET A 93 15.76 -12.40 7.96
CA MET A 93 15.59 -11.06 8.55
C MET A 93 16.87 -10.58 9.23
N ALA A 94 17.54 -11.44 10.00
CA ALA A 94 18.79 -11.12 10.65
C ALA A 94 19.89 -10.80 9.62
N PHE A 95 20.01 -11.60 8.56
CA PHE A 95 20.93 -11.33 7.46
C PHE A 95 20.65 -9.99 6.78
N PHE A 96 19.37 -9.70 6.50
CA PHE A 96 18.94 -8.45 5.89
C PHE A 96 19.28 -7.23 6.76
N ILE A 97 18.94 -7.27 8.06
CA ILE A 97 19.22 -6.20 9.02
C ILE A 97 20.73 -5.99 9.16
N THR A 98 21.50 -7.08 9.26
CA THR A 98 22.96 -7.01 9.35
C THR A 98 23.57 -6.40 8.09
N GLY A 99 23.08 -6.79 6.91
CA GLY A 99 23.49 -6.20 5.63
C GLY A 99 23.23 -4.69 5.59
N LEU A 100 22.03 -4.24 5.98
CA LEU A 100 21.71 -2.82 6.06
C LEU A 100 22.62 -2.06 7.01
N TYR A 101 22.95 -2.64 8.17
CA TYR A 101 23.86 -2.02 9.14
C TYR A 101 25.27 -1.85 8.58
N ILE A 102 25.81 -2.90 7.95
CA ILE A 102 27.14 -2.87 7.32
C ILE A 102 27.19 -1.86 6.17
N LEU A 103 26.12 -1.74 5.38
CA LEU A 103 26.05 -0.79 4.27
C LEU A 103 25.71 0.66 4.71
N SER A 104 25.31 0.88 5.97
CA SER A 104 24.96 2.21 6.48
C SER A 104 26.02 3.30 6.21
N PRO A 105 27.35 3.06 6.39
CA PRO A 105 28.37 4.06 6.07
C PRO A 105 28.38 4.47 4.59
N ILE A 106 28.02 3.56 3.68
CA ILE A 106 27.93 3.82 2.24
C ILE A 106 26.69 4.67 1.95
N TYR A 107 25.55 4.32 2.56
CA TYR A 107 24.33 5.11 2.44
C TYR A 107 24.50 6.52 2.99
N TYR A 108 25.22 6.68 4.09
CA TYR A 108 25.52 7.99 4.69
C TYR A 108 26.29 8.92 3.73
N THR A 109 27.18 8.41 2.88
CA THR A 109 27.95 9.24 1.95
C THR A 109 27.31 9.38 0.57
N PHE A 110 26.19 8.69 0.32
CA PHE A 110 25.61 8.51 -1.02
C PHE A 110 25.29 9.82 -1.75
N THR A 111 24.76 10.83 -1.05
CA THR A 111 24.35 12.11 -1.65
C THR A 111 25.25 13.28 -1.21
N ARG A 112 26.47 13.02 -0.73
CA ARG A 112 27.39 14.08 -0.25
C ARG A 112 27.75 15.10 -1.34
N SER A 113 27.87 14.66 -2.59
CA SER A 113 28.23 15.49 -3.74
C SER A 113 27.03 16.15 -4.44
N ILE A 114 25.80 15.85 -4.03
CA ILE A 114 24.57 16.32 -4.67
C ILE A 114 23.99 17.47 -3.85
N SER A 115 23.49 18.51 -4.55
CA SER A 115 22.84 19.64 -3.89
C SER A 115 21.54 19.23 -3.19
N SER A 116 21.25 19.86 -2.04
CA SER A 116 20.06 19.56 -1.22
C SER A 116 18.76 19.70 -2.02
N ASP A 117 18.63 20.75 -2.82
CA ASP A 117 17.41 21.03 -3.60
C ASP A 117 17.14 19.92 -4.62
N SER A 118 18.20 19.40 -5.26
CA SER A 118 18.09 18.28 -6.19
C SER A 118 17.68 17.00 -5.48
N VAL A 119 18.18 16.76 -4.27
CA VAL A 119 17.81 15.58 -3.47
C VAL A 119 16.32 15.63 -3.13
N TRP A 120 15.83 16.75 -2.59
CA TRP A 120 14.41 16.93 -2.26
C TRP A 120 13.50 16.77 -3.49
N SER A 121 13.87 17.35 -4.63
CA SER A 121 13.12 17.21 -5.88
C SER A 121 13.03 15.76 -6.35
N ARG A 122 14.16 15.04 -6.34
CA ARG A 122 14.21 13.62 -6.76
C ARG A 122 13.42 12.73 -5.80
N THR A 123 13.54 12.94 -4.50
CA THR A 123 12.77 12.20 -3.50
C THR A 123 11.28 12.45 -3.68
N ALA A 124 10.85 13.71 -3.84
CA ALA A 124 9.43 14.03 -4.06
C ALA A 124 8.89 13.35 -5.32
N SER A 125 9.65 13.37 -6.42
CA SER A 125 9.28 12.70 -7.67
C SER A 125 9.16 11.18 -7.50
N LEU A 126 10.08 10.56 -6.77
CA LEU A 126 10.05 9.12 -6.48
C LEU A 126 8.90 8.72 -5.56
N ILE A 127 8.53 9.57 -4.58
CA ILE A 127 7.36 9.34 -3.72
C ILE A 127 6.06 9.47 -4.51
N ILE A 128 5.97 10.45 -5.41
CA ILE A 128 4.83 10.57 -6.34
C ILE A 128 4.74 9.29 -7.19
N LEU A 129 5.87 8.84 -7.76
CA LEU A 129 5.92 7.60 -8.52
C LEU A 129 5.47 6.39 -7.67
N HIS A 130 5.93 6.31 -6.43
CA HIS A 130 5.56 5.26 -5.49
C HIS A 130 4.07 5.27 -5.15
N LEU A 131 3.43 6.45 -5.11
CA LEU A 131 1.98 6.55 -4.91
C LEU A 131 1.20 6.11 -6.16
N PHE A 132 1.61 6.43 -7.39
CA PHE A 132 0.75 6.17 -8.56
C PHE A 132 0.95 4.82 -9.24
N LEU A 133 2.15 4.23 -9.15
CA LEU A 133 2.47 2.97 -9.84
C LEU A 133 1.99 1.66 -9.20
N PRO A 134 1.81 1.52 -7.87
CA PRO A 134 1.42 0.23 -7.28
C PRO A 134 0.07 -0.26 -7.78
N ASN A 135 -0.03 -1.57 -7.96
CA ASN A 135 -1.31 -2.24 -8.06
C ASN A 135 -1.93 -2.34 -6.66
N TYR A 136 -2.90 -1.47 -6.37
CA TYR A 136 -3.65 -1.40 -5.12
C TYR A 136 -4.52 -2.64 -4.81
N SER A 137 -4.63 -3.58 -5.76
CA SER A 137 -5.46 -4.77 -5.66
C SER A 137 -4.76 -5.99 -5.04
N GLY A 138 -3.45 -5.94 -4.75
CA GLY A 138 -2.69 -7.11 -4.26
C GLY A 138 -1.40 -6.78 -3.50
N SER A 139 -0.89 -7.77 -2.76
CA SER A 139 0.43 -7.68 -2.09
C SER A 139 1.55 -7.77 -3.11
N THR A 140 2.53 -6.87 -2.99
CA THR A 140 3.76 -6.87 -3.79
C THR A 140 4.74 -7.96 -3.34
N VAL A 141 4.65 -8.39 -2.07
CA VAL A 141 5.48 -9.44 -1.48
C VAL A 141 4.72 -10.77 -1.48
N ARG A 142 5.39 -11.80 -1.97
CA ARG A 142 4.90 -13.18 -2.12
C ARG A 142 4.54 -13.78 -0.76
N ALA A 143 3.25 -13.88 -0.45
CA ALA A 143 2.80 -14.78 0.60
C ALA A 143 2.90 -16.24 0.11
N PRO A 144 3.17 -17.23 0.99
CA PRO A 144 3.14 -18.64 0.60
C PRO A 144 1.78 -19.01 -0.02
N GLY A 145 1.79 -19.44 -1.29
CA GLY A 145 0.61 -19.91 -2.02
C GLY A 145 -0.22 -18.87 -2.79
N ALA A 146 0.26 -17.64 -2.99
CA ALA A 146 -0.43 -16.64 -3.83
C ALA A 146 -0.04 -16.73 -5.32
N LEU A 147 -1.03 -16.61 -6.22
CA LEU A 147 -0.87 -16.60 -7.68
C LEU A 147 -0.05 -15.37 -8.14
N GLU A 148 0.83 -15.58 -9.12
CA GLU A 148 1.82 -14.63 -9.60
C GLU A 148 1.21 -13.44 -10.35
N ASN A 149 0.97 -12.32 -9.64
CA ASN A 149 0.45 -11.08 -10.22
C ASN A 149 1.33 -9.85 -9.90
N SER A 150 2.64 -10.02 -9.68
CA SER A 150 3.51 -8.84 -9.49
C SER A 150 3.69 -8.12 -10.82
N SER A 151 3.02 -6.98 -10.98
CA SER A 151 3.21 -6.12 -12.15
C SER A 151 4.58 -5.45 -12.08
N LEU A 152 5.22 -5.26 -13.24
CA LEU A 152 6.43 -4.45 -13.39
C LEU A 152 6.32 -3.13 -12.62
N MET A 153 5.16 -2.46 -12.74
CA MET A 153 4.87 -1.17 -12.09
C MET A 153 4.97 -1.24 -10.56
N SER A 154 4.51 -2.33 -9.94
CA SER A 154 4.64 -2.57 -8.50
C SER A 154 6.10 -2.67 -8.05
N ASN A 155 6.95 -3.38 -8.82
CA ASN A 155 8.37 -3.49 -8.51
C ASN A 155 9.09 -2.14 -8.66
N VAL A 156 8.77 -1.39 -9.72
CA VAL A 156 9.31 -0.03 -9.91
C VAL A 156 8.89 0.88 -8.77
N SER A 157 7.63 0.80 -8.34
CA SER A 157 7.14 1.55 -7.20
C SER A 157 7.91 1.25 -5.92
N LEU A 158 8.11 -0.03 -5.57
CA LEU A 158 8.86 -0.41 -4.37
C LEU A 158 10.30 0.09 -4.44
N ASN A 159 10.98 -0.11 -5.58
CA ASN A 159 12.34 0.38 -5.76
C ASN A 159 12.41 1.91 -5.65
N ALA A 160 11.41 2.62 -6.19
CA ALA A 160 11.32 4.07 -6.06
C ALA A 160 11.21 4.52 -4.59
N SER A 161 10.37 3.85 -3.78
CA SER A 161 10.30 4.14 -2.34
C SER A 161 11.59 3.87 -1.59
N VAL A 162 12.30 2.79 -1.94
CA VAL A 162 13.57 2.46 -1.29
C VAL A 162 14.63 3.50 -1.63
N VAL A 163 14.75 3.88 -2.91
CA VAL A 163 15.68 4.93 -3.34
C VAL A 163 15.32 6.28 -2.70
N ALA A 164 14.03 6.64 -2.64
CA ALA A 164 13.59 7.86 -1.95
C ALA A 164 14.00 7.87 -0.46
N SER A 165 13.82 6.73 0.22
CA SER A 165 14.22 6.55 1.62
C SER A 165 15.72 6.72 1.80
N LEU A 166 16.52 6.13 0.91
CA LEU A 166 17.98 6.24 0.93
C LEU A 166 18.46 7.67 0.69
N LEU A 167 17.85 8.39 -0.26
CA LEU A 167 18.19 9.78 -0.59
C LEU A 167 17.95 10.74 0.58
N ILE A 168 16.91 10.50 1.39
CA ILE A 168 16.64 11.30 2.59
C ILE A 168 17.54 10.86 3.74
N ALA A 169 17.69 9.55 3.94
CA ALA A 169 18.51 9.03 5.03
C ALA A 169 19.98 9.45 4.91
N SER A 170 20.53 9.52 3.69
CA SER A 170 21.90 9.98 3.44
C SER A 170 22.19 11.44 3.85
N ARG A 171 21.16 12.22 4.20
CA ARG A 171 21.29 13.59 4.71
C ARG A 171 21.36 13.66 6.24
N LEU A 172 21.12 12.56 6.95
CA LEU A 172 21.19 12.50 8.41
C LEU A 172 22.64 12.58 8.89
N LEU A 173 22.87 13.16 10.08
CA LEU A 173 24.21 13.46 10.58
C LEU A 173 24.98 12.23 11.11
N SER A 174 24.29 11.16 11.53
CA SER A 174 24.91 9.96 12.11
C SER A 174 24.50 8.69 11.36
N ARG A 175 25.45 7.75 11.23
CA ARG A 175 25.27 6.44 10.58
C ARG A 175 24.19 5.60 11.26
N PHE A 176 23.97 5.78 12.55
CA PHE A 176 22.93 5.06 13.28
C PHE A 176 21.54 5.55 12.88
N TYR A 177 21.36 6.86 12.72
CA TYR A 177 20.11 7.43 12.17
C TYR A 177 19.86 6.97 10.73
N VAL A 178 20.90 6.90 9.88
CA VAL A 178 20.76 6.37 8.51
C VAL A 178 20.24 4.94 8.54
N PHE A 179 20.88 4.08 9.34
CA PHE A 179 20.46 2.69 9.47
C PHE A 179 19.02 2.57 9.96
N ALA A 180 18.66 3.26 11.05
CA ALA A 180 17.33 3.17 11.64
C ALA A 180 16.24 3.71 10.71
N VAL A 181 16.44 4.88 10.06
CA VAL A 181 15.46 5.44 9.13
C VAL A 181 15.27 4.57 7.89
N VAL A 182 16.36 4.00 7.35
CA VAL A 182 16.28 3.08 6.20
C VAL A 182 15.59 1.78 6.62
N LEU A 183 15.92 1.23 7.78
CA LEU A 183 15.27 0.04 8.33
C LEU A 183 13.76 0.28 8.53
N PHE A 184 13.39 1.38 9.18
CA PHE A 184 11.99 1.78 9.36
C PHE A 184 11.25 1.86 8.03
N SER A 185 11.82 2.58 7.06
CA SER A 185 11.19 2.77 5.75
C SER A 185 11.02 1.44 5.02
N LEU A 186 12.00 0.53 5.11
CA LEU A 186 11.90 -0.80 4.53
C LEU A 186 10.88 -1.68 5.25
N GLN A 187 10.81 -1.62 6.59
CA GLN A 187 9.78 -2.32 7.38
C GLN A 187 8.38 -1.89 6.92
N VAL A 188 8.16 -0.58 6.79
CA VAL A 188 6.86 -0.03 6.41
C VAL A 188 6.53 -0.31 4.94
N PHE A 189 7.43 -0.08 3.99
CA PHE A 189 7.13 -0.25 2.56
C PHE A 189 7.12 -1.71 2.09
N LEU A 190 7.95 -2.59 2.65
CA LEU A 190 8.02 -4.00 2.22
C LEU A 190 7.11 -4.89 3.06
N PHE A 191 7.09 -4.71 4.39
CA PHE A 191 6.38 -5.66 5.27
C PHE A 191 4.95 -5.24 5.58
N ALA A 192 4.61 -3.95 5.64
CA ALA A 192 3.23 -3.54 5.91
C ALA A 192 2.22 -4.03 4.85
N PRO A 193 2.51 -4.02 3.53
CA PRO A 193 1.63 -4.62 2.53
C PRO A 193 1.42 -6.13 2.74
N LEU A 194 2.47 -6.86 3.13
CA LEU A 194 2.39 -8.28 3.45
C LEU A 194 1.50 -8.54 4.67
N VAL A 195 1.71 -7.80 5.75
CA VAL A 195 0.91 -7.91 6.98
C VAL A 195 -0.56 -7.61 6.69
N THR A 196 -0.83 -6.55 5.93
CA THR A 196 -2.20 -6.16 5.54
C THR A 196 -2.88 -7.25 4.70
N TYR A 197 -2.15 -7.83 3.75
CA TYR A 197 -2.65 -8.96 2.94
C TYR A 197 -2.99 -10.18 3.80
N CYS A 198 -2.08 -10.56 4.69
CA CYS A 198 -2.29 -11.64 5.65
C CYS A 198 -3.54 -11.38 6.49
N MET A 199 -3.64 -10.21 7.13
CA MET A 199 -4.78 -9.81 7.95
C MET A 199 -6.11 -9.87 7.17
N LYS A 200 -6.11 -9.41 5.91
CA LYS A 200 -7.28 -9.45 5.03
C LYS A 200 -7.72 -10.88 4.71
N ARG A 201 -6.77 -11.80 4.52
CA ARG A 201 -7.03 -13.22 4.28
C ARG A 201 -7.58 -13.93 5.50
N TYR A 202 -7.11 -13.57 6.70
CA TYR A 202 -7.59 -14.16 7.96
C TYR A 202 -8.97 -13.66 8.36
N SER A 203 -9.17 -12.35 8.44
CA SER A 203 -10.46 -11.76 8.80
C SER A 203 -10.62 -10.34 8.26
N TYR A 204 -11.67 -10.16 7.46
CA TYR A 204 -11.99 -8.85 6.88
C TYR A 204 -12.28 -7.78 7.95
N ARG A 205 -12.91 -8.15 9.08
CA ARG A 205 -13.19 -7.21 10.18
C ARG A 205 -11.91 -6.71 10.86
N LEU A 206 -10.95 -7.61 11.05
CA LEU A 206 -9.67 -7.28 11.67
C LEU A 206 -8.84 -6.38 10.74
N HIS A 207 -8.84 -6.65 9.43
CA HIS A 207 -8.27 -5.75 8.43
C HIS A 207 -8.88 -4.35 8.52
N LEU A 208 -10.21 -4.21 8.53
CA LEU A 208 -10.86 -2.90 8.64
C LEU A 208 -10.50 -2.17 9.95
N CYS A 209 -10.52 -2.86 11.08
CA CYS A 209 -10.13 -2.29 12.37
C CYS A 209 -8.70 -1.75 12.34
N PHE A 210 -7.78 -2.53 11.78
CA PHE A 210 -6.38 -2.11 11.59
C PHE A 210 -6.27 -0.91 10.65
N SER A 211 -6.97 -0.92 9.51
CA SER A 211 -6.97 0.21 8.57
C SER A 211 -7.47 1.50 9.21
N PHE A 212 -8.60 1.46 9.92
CA PHE A 212 -9.13 2.65 10.59
C PHE A 212 -8.23 3.13 11.72
N SER A 213 -7.65 2.20 12.49
CA SER A 213 -6.68 2.54 13.54
C SER A 213 -5.43 3.20 12.96
N LEU A 214 -4.91 2.67 11.84
CA LEU A 214 -3.78 3.24 11.11
C LEU A 214 -4.13 4.66 10.63
N MET A 215 -5.26 4.84 9.95
CA MET A 215 -5.71 6.15 9.47
C MET A 215 -5.84 7.17 10.61
N ALA A 216 -6.50 6.79 11.72
CA ALA A 216 -6.67 7.65 12.88
C ALA A 216 -5.32 8.05 13.50
N LEU A 217 -4.41 7.09 13.67
CA LEU A 217 -3.06 7.33 14.17
C LEU A 217 -2.29 8.28 13.24
N THR A 218 -2.32 8.05 11.93
CA THR A 218 -1.61 8.90 10.95
C THR A 218 -2.14 10.33 10.99
N LEU A 219 -3.45 10.51 11.05
CA LEU A 219 -4.08 11.83 11.12
C LEU A 219 -3.72 12.54 12.43
N ALA A 220 -3.73 11.84 13.57
CA ALA A 220 -3.35 12.42 14.86
C ALA A 220 -1.89 12.90 14.87
N LEU A 221 -0.96 12.09 14.33
CA LEU A 221 0.45 12.44 14.23
C LEU A 221 0.70 13.60 13.27
N VAL A 222 0.06 13.60 12.10
CA VAL A 222 0.20 14.69 11.13
C VAL A 222 -0.42 15.98 11.67
N HIS A 223 -1.49 15.89 12.46
CA HIS A 223 -2.11 17.05 13.11
C HIS A 223 -1.16 17.73 14.10
N SER A 224 -0.37 16.96 14.86
CA SER A 224 0.60 17.54 15.81
C SER A 224 1.76 18.23 15.10
N LEU A 225 2.09 17.81 13.87
CA LEU A 225 3.17 18.39 13.07
C LEU A 225 2.74 19.68 12.37
N HIS A 226 1.68 19.64 11.54
CA HIS A 226 1.28 20.79 10.74
C HIS A 226 -0.19 20.74 10.27
N ARG A 227 -0.95 21.81 10.57
CA ARG A 227 -2.39 21.89 10.25
C ARG A 227 -2.71 21.80 8.76
N LEU A 228 -1.90 22.40 7.87
CA LEU A 228 -2.17 22.33 6.43
C LEU A 228 -1.99 20.91 5.87
N ILE A 229 -0.97 20.19 6.32
CA ILE A 229 -0.70 18.82 5.86
C ILE A 229 -1.80 17.89 6.36
N PHE A 230 -2.29 18.13 7.58
CA PHE A 230 -3.46 17.43 8.12
C PHE A 230 -4.71 17.63 7.25
N VAL A 231 -5.04 18.88 6.88
CA VAL A 231 -6.19 19.16 6.02
C VAL A 231 -6.03 18.50 4.65
N LEU A 232 -4.83 18.52 4.07
CA LEU A 232 -4.55 17.90 2.78
C LEU A 232 -4.69 16.36 2.85
N LEU A 233 -4.12 15.71 3.86
CA LEU A 233 -4.25 14.27 4.04
C LEU A 233 -5.70 13.87 4.28
N LEU A 234 -6.43 14.61 5.12
CA LEU A 234 -7.85 14.39 5.37
C LEU A 234 -8.67 14.52 4.08
N ALA A 235 -8.41 15.55 3.26
CA ALA A 235 -9.07 15.74 1.98
C ALA A 235 -8.81 14.56 1.03
N VAL A 236 -7.58 14.06 0.95
CA VAL A 236 -7.24 12.86 0.14
C VAL A 236 -7.99 11.62 0.66
N LEU A 237 -8.02 11.39 1.98
CA LEU A 237 -8.71 10.23 2.56
C LEU A 237 -10.22 10.28 2.34
N VAL A 238 -10.85 11.45 2.48
CA VAL A 238 -12.28 11.65 2.18
C VAL A 238 -12.55 11.47 0.68
N PHE A 239 -11.67 12.00 -0.17
CA PHE A 239 -11.80 11.85 -1.61
C PHE A 239 -11.75 10.38 -2.03
N VAL A 240 -10.76 9.62 -1.55
CA VAL A 240 -10.59 8.21 -1.90
C VAL A 240 -11.71 7.33 -1.31
N ASN A 241 -12.10 7.54 -0.06
CA ASN A 241 -13.05 6.64 0.61
C ASN A 241 -14.53 6.95 0.35
N VAL A 242 -14.87 8.19 -0.01
CA VAL A 242 -16.27 8.63 -0.14
C VAL A 242 -16.56 9.15 -1.55
N ILE A 243 -15.80 10.16 -1.99
CA ILE A 243 -16.09 10.86 -3.25
C ILE A 243 -15.88 9.94 -4.45
N CYS A 244 -14.79 9.17 -4.47
CA CYS A 244 -14.48 8.26 -5.57
C CYS A 244 -15.49 7.11 -5.69
N PRO A 245 -15.83 6.34 -4.63
CA PRO A 245 -16.89 5.34 -4.69
C PRO A 245 -18.26 5.90 -5.08
N TYR A 246 -18.60 7.09 -4.58
CA TYR A 246 -19.84 7.78 -4.94
C TYR A 246 -19.88 8.11 -6.44
N TRP A 247 -18.82 8.74 -6.97
CA TRP A 247 -18.73 9.10 -8.37
C TRP A 247 -18.71 7.86 -9.26
N LEU A 248 -17.99 6.80 -8.87
CA LEU A 248 -17.96 5.54 -9.61
C LEU A 248 -19.37 4.98 -9.81
N ILE A 249 -20.19 4.96 -8.76
CA ILE A 249 -21.58 4.47 -8.85
C ILE A 249 -22.45 5.40 -9.69
N ARG A 250 -22.30 6.72 -9.55
CA ARG A 250 -23.02 7.68 -10.41
C ARG A 250 -22.69 7.49 -11.88
N ILE A 251 -21.42 7.25 -12.21
CA ILE A 251 -21.01 6.97 -13.59
C ILE A 251 -21.58 5.64 -14.10
N GLN A 252 -21.73 4.64 -13.22
CA GLN A 252 -22.37 3.37 -13.60
C GLN A 252 -23.84 3.54 -14.00
N GLU A 253 -24.55 4.54 -13.48
CA GLU A 253 -25.94 4.83 -13.89
C GLU A 253 -26.04 5.24 -15.37
N TYR A 254 -24.97 5.80 -15.94
CA TYR A 254 -24.88 6.17 -17.36
C TYR A 254 -24.33 5.04 -18.24
N LYS A 255 -23.97 3.88 -17.67
CA LYS A 255 -23.52 2.74 -18.47
C LYS A 255 -24.73 2.09 -19.13
N PHE A 256 -24.77 2.16 -20.45
CA PHE A 256 -25.80 1.57 -21.28
C PHE A 256 -25.22 0.40 -22.06
N GLU A 257 -25.83 -0.78 -21.95
CA GLU A 257 -25.45 -1.97 -22.72
C GLU A 257 -26.66 -2.38 -23.56
N ILE A 258 -26.50 -2.37 -24.88
CA ILE A 258 -27.52 -2.83 -25.83
C ILE A 258 -27.10 -4.23 -26.23
N ASN A 259 -27.88 -5.24 -25.85
CA ASN A 259 -27.64 -6.57 -26.34
C ASN A 259 -28.44 -6.80 -27.63
N GLY A 260 -27.74 -7.06 -28.72
CA GLY A 260 -28.31 -7.45 -30.00
C GLY A 260 -28.53 -8.97 -30.10
N PRO A 261 -29.31 -9.44 -31.08
CA PRO A 261 -29.58 -10.86 -31.29
C PRO A 261 -28.33 -11.68 -31.70
N TRP A 262 -27.24 -11.00 -32.06
CA TRP A 262 -25.95 -11.59 -32.44
C TRP A 262 -24.92 -11.58 -31.30
N ASP A 263 -25.28 -11.08 -30.11
CA ASP A 263 -24.36 -11.09 -28.97
C ASP A 263 -24.18 -12.49 -28.38
N GLU A 264 -22.97 -12.76 -27.91
CA GLU A 264 -22.58 -14.07 -27.39
C GLU A 264 -23.54 -14.55 -26.29
N ALA A 265 -24.15 -15.72 -26.52
CA ALA A 265 -25.00 -16.38 -25.54
C ALA A 265 -24.21 -16.68 -24.27
N LYS A 266 -24.62 -16.10 -23.14
CA LYS A 266 -24.00 -16.39 -21.85
C LYS A 266 -24.49 -17.74 -21.34
N ASN A 267 -23.55 -18.62 -20.98
CA ASN A 267 -23.87 -19.89 -20.35
C ASN A 267 -24.58 -19.65 -19.01
N CYS A 268 -25.89 -19.93 -18.95
CA CYS A 268 -26.71 -19.81 -17.74
C CYS A 268 -26.67 -21.05 -16.82
N PHE A 269 -25.75 -21.99 -17.06
CA PHE A 269 -25.60 -23.15 -16.18
C PHE A 269 -24.72 -22.78 -14.98
N ASP A 270 -25.35 -22.57 -13.82
CA ASP A 270 -24.67 -22.56 -12.52
C ASP A 270 -24.27 -24.02 -12.23
N ILE A 271 -23.08 -24.44 -12.67
CA ILE A 271 -22.53 -25.74 -12.33
C ILE A 271 -22.12 -25.66 -10.85
N ARG A 272 -23.09 -25.92 -9.98
CA ARG A 272 -22.84 -26.31 -8.59
C ARG A 272 -23.11 -27.80 -8.49
N ASP A 273 -22.06 -28.57 -8.74
CA ASP A 273 -21.88 -29.90 -8.17
C ASP A 273 -20.86 -29.80 -7.03
#